data_AF-O77364-F1
#
_entry.id   AF-O77364-F1
#
_cell.length_a   1.000
_cell.length_b   1.000
_cell.length_c   1.000
_cell.angle_alpha   90.00
_cell.angle_beta   90.00
_cell.angle_gamma   90.00
#
_symmetry.space_group_name_H-M   'P 1'
#
loop_
_entity.id
_entity.type
_entity.pdbx_description
1 polymer ?
#
loop_
_entity_poly.entity_id
_entity_poly.type
_entity_poly.pdbx_seq_one_letter_code
_entity_poly.pdbx_strand_id
1 'polypeptide(L)'
;MKFNKQKSSSRRKMRKAHFTAPAGLRRKIMSSKLSKELRLKYKTRSLPVRKDDEVLICRGHNHGREGKVVKINRKRYKIYVERVTREKVNGESTFIGIHPSNVVLTKLKVDKNRKKILDRKAAKEN
;
A
#
# COMPACT_ATOMS: atom_id res chain seq x y z
N MET A 1 10.68 -27.90 -0.88
CA MET A 1 11.08 -27.27 0.41
C MET A 1 11.91 -26.02 0.15
N LYS A 2 11.94 -25.04 1.06
CA LYS A 2 12.89 -23.92 0.96
C LYS A 2 14.32 -24.41 1.27
N PHE A 3 15.32 -23.95 0.53
CA PHE A 3 16.72 -24.36 0.74
C PHE A 3 17.37 -23.71 1.98
N ASN A 4 16.98 -22.47 2.30
CA ASN A 4 17.56 -21.75 3.43
C ASN A 4 16.92 -22.17 4.77
N LYS A 5 17.72 -22.82 5.61
CA LYS A 5 17.33 -23.32 6.95
C LYS A 5 16.99 -22.20 7.95
N GLN A 6 17.56 -21.00 7.81
CA GLN A 6 17.33 -19.87 8.74
C GLN A 6 15.94 -19.25 8.59
N LYS A 7 15.29 -19.38 7.43
CA LYS A 7 13.93 -18.85 7.25
C LYS A 7 12.96 -19.81 7.91
N SER A 8 11.98 -19.33 8.68
CA SER A 8 10.95 -20.19 9.27
C SER A 8 9.78 -20.41 8.30
N SER A 9 9.17 -21.60 8.32
CA SER A 9 7.92 -21.95 7.62
C SER A 9 6.75 -22.11 8.59
N SER A 10 7.00 -21.92 9.89
CA SER A 10 5.98 -22.03 10.91
C SER A 10 4.97 -20.90 10.78
N ARG A 11 3.69 -21.28 10.60
CA ARG A 11 2.55 -20.34 10.53
C ARG A 11 2.50 -19.42 11.74
N ARG A 12 2.77 -19.94 12.96
CA ARG A 12 2.78 -19.17 14.21
C ARG A 12 3.85 -18.07 14.17
N LYS A 13 5.09 -18.41 13.79
CA LYS A 13 6.20 -17.44 13.71
C LYS A 13 5.93 -16.36 12.66
N MET A 14 5.39 -16.72 11.50
CA MET A 14 5.05 -15.76 10.44
C MET A 14 3.92 -14.79 10.83
N ARG A 15 2.85 -15.28 11.49
CA ARG A 15 1.78 -14.41 11.99
C ARG A 15 2.29 -13.45 13.07
N LYS A 16 3.08 -13.95 14.03
CA LYS A 16 3.68 -13.10 15.08
C LYS A 16 4.48 -11.97 14.43
N ALA A 17 5.40 -12.29 13.51
CA ALA A 17 6.20 -11.29 12.82
C ALA A 17 5.38 -10.23 12.06
N HIS A 18 4.26 -10.62 11.43
CA HIS A 18 3.39 -9.68 10.72
C HIS A 18 2.65 -8.74 11.66
N PHE A 19 1.98 -9.27 12.69
CA PHE A 19 1.14 -8.45 13.57
C PHE A 19 1.97 -7.59 14.54
N THR A 20 3.13 -8.07 14.99
CA THR A 20 4.03 -7.31 15.88
C THR A 20 5.08 -6.50 15.13
N ALA A 21 4.98 -6.38 13.79
CA ALA A 21 5.96 -5.65 12.99
C ALA A 21 6.12 -4.19 13.45
N PRO A 22 7.35 -3.66 13.53
CA PRO A 22 7.60 -2.26 13.85
C PRO A 22 7.18 -1.34 12.69
N ALA A 23 7.01 -0.04 12.96
CA ALA A 23 6.44 0.92 12.02
C ALA A 23 7.17 0.97 10.66
N GLY A 24 8.49 0.87 10.65
CA GLY A 24 9.31 0.84 9.43
C GLY A 24 9.07 -0.40 8.57
N LEU A 25 8.83 -1.56 9.18
CA LEU A 25 8.43 -2.78 8.47
C LEU A 25 6.99 -2.68 7.97
N ARG A 26 6.07 -2.15 8.79
CA ARG A 26 4.66 -1.96 8.38
C ARG A 26 4.55 -1.08 7.14
N ARG A 27 5.41 -0.07 7.00
CA ARG A 27 5.53 0.73 5.77
C ARG A 27 5.83 -0.14 4.54
N LYS A 28 6.73 -1.12 4.64
CA LYS A 28 7.07 -2.03 3.52
C LYS A 28 5.92 -3.00 3.24
N ILE A 29 5.29 -3.54 4.28
CA ILE A 29 4.14 -4.45 4.18
C ILE A 29 2.96 -3.76 3.49
N MET A 30 2.67 -2.51 3.85
CA MET A 30 1.64 -1.68 3.24
C MET A 30 2.09 -1.07 1.90
N SER A 31 2.47 -1.93 0.97
CA SER A 31 2.76 -1.56 -0.42
C SER A 31 1.59 -1.88 -1.35
N SER A 32 1.48 -1.09 -2.40
CA SER A 32 0.46 -1.20 -3.44
C SER A 32 1.15 -1.32 -4.80
N LYS A 33 0.43 -1.87 -5.79
CA LYS A 33 0.90 -2.03 -7.16
C LYS A 33 0.88 -0.68 -7.88
N LEU A 34 1.85 -0.44 -8.75
CA LEU A 34 1.80 0.72 -9.65
C LEU A 34 0.88 0.46 -10.85
N SER A 35 0.28 1.52 -11.40
CA SER A 35 -0.40 1.50 -12.71
C SER A 35 0.56 1.11 -13.83
N LYS A 36 0.04 0.66 -14.98
CA LYS A 36 0.90 0.22 -16.11
C LYS A 36 1.85 1.33 -16.58
N GLU A 37 1.35 2.56 -16.66
CA GLU A 37 2.14 3.74 -17.02
C GLU A 37 3.28 4.01 -16.03
N LEU A 38 2.99 3.99 -14.72
CA LEU A 38 4.00 4.20 -13.69
C LEU A 38 5.03 3.07 -13.64
N ARG A 39 4.62 1.82 -13.97
CA ARG A 39 5.56 0.71 -14.09
C ARG A 39 6.53 0.91 -15.24
N LEU A 40 6.04 1.36 -16.39
CA LEU A 40 6.90 1.64 -17.55
C LEU A 40 7.88 2.77 -17.23
N LYS A 41 7.39 3.85 -16.62
CA LYS A 41 8.20 5.02 -16.26
C LYS A 41 9.28 4.73 -15.24
N TYR A 42 8.95 4.00 -14.17
CA TYR A 42 9.85 3.79 -13.05
C TYR A 42 10.47 2.40 -12.97
N LYS A 43 10.12 1.48 -13.88
CA LYS A 43 10.60 0.08 -13.90
C LYS A 43 10.45 -0.63 -12.55
N THR A 44 9.31 -0.41 -11.87
CA THR A 44 9.04 -1.04 -10.57
C THR A 44 7.61 -1.51 -10.45
N ARG A 45 7.41 -2.70 -9.88
CA ARG A 45 6.06 -3.30 -9.75
C ARG A 45 5.21 -2.70 -8.63
N SER A 46 5.82 -2.32 -7.50
CA SER A 46 5.11 -1.90 -6.29
C SER A 46 5.88 -0.89 -5.44
N LEU A 47 5.13 -0.05 -4.72
CA LEU A 47 5.66 0.96 -3.80
C LEU A 47 4.85 1.04 -2.50
N PRO A 48 5.49 1.41 -1.37
CA PRO A 48 4.78 1.81 -0.16
C PRO A 48 3.83 2.98 -0.41
N VAL A 49 2.58 2.85 0.03
CA VAL A 49 1.57 3.90 -0.09
C VAL A 49 1.92 5.06 0.85
N ARG A 50 1.71 6.30 0.39
CA ARG A 50 1.88 7.54 1.14
C ARG A 50 0.60 8.37 1.14
N LYS A 51 0.51 9.28 2.11
CA LYS A 51 -0.48 10.36 2.09
C LYS A 51 -0.24 11.17 0.82
N ASP A 52 -1.32 11.61 0.19
CA ASP A 52 -1.35 12.37 -1.06
C ASP A 52 -0.96 11.61 -2.34
N ASP A 53 -0.71 10.30 -2.27
CA ASP A 53 -0.74 9.48 -3.49
C ASP A 53 -2.19 9.39 -4.00
N GLU A 54 -2.39 9.34 -5.31
CA GLU A 54 -3.69 9.00 -5.91
C GLU A 54 -3.76 7.50 -6.18
N VAL A 55 -4.95 6.97 -5.97
CA VAL A 55 -5.19 5.53 -6.02
C VAL A 55 -6.51 5.19 -6.69
N LEU A 56 -6.51 4.07 -7.42
CA LEU A 56 -7.68 3.39 -7.97
C LEU A 56 -7.96 2.12 -7.17
N ILE A 57 -9.21 1.94 -6.72
CA ILE A 57 -9.64 0.74 -6.02
C ILE A 57 -9.97 -0.35 -7.04
N CYS A 58 -9.28 -1.49 -6.95
CA CYS A 58 -9.45 -2.59 -7.91
C CYS A 58 -10.34 -3.72 -7.40
N ARG A 59 -10.52 -3.85 -6.08
CA ARG A 59 -11.27 -4.96 -5.48
C ARG A 59 -12.13 -4.48 -4.32
N GLY A 60 -13.32 -5.07 -4.20
CA GLY A 60 -14.30 -4.81 -3.13
C GLY A 60 -15.49 -3.99 -3.63
N HIS A 61 -16.38 -3.62 -2.70
CA HIS A 61 -17.61 -2.89 -3.00
C HIS A 61 -17.36 -1.57 -3.75
N ASN A 62 -16.28 -0.86 -3.39
CA ASN A 62 -15.95 0.46 -3.95
C ASN A 62 -14.97 0.37 -5.15
N HIS A 63 -14.99 -0.72 -5.91
CA HIS A 63 -14.13 -0.88 -7.09
C HIS A 63 -14.44 0.20 -8.15
N GLY A 64 -13.44 0.56 -8.96
CA GLY A 64 -13.57 1.59 -9.99
C GLY A 64 -13.47 3.03 -9.48
N ARG A 65 -13.59 3.26 -8.17
CA ARG A 65 -13.43 4.60 -7.59
C ARG A 65 -11.96 4.98 -7.48
N GLU A 66 -11.69 6.24 -7.80
CA GLU A 66 -10.38 6.88 -7.64
C GLU A 66 -10.44 7.97 -6.58
N GLY A 67 -9.31 8.21 -5.93
CA GLY A 67 -9.18 9.31 -5.00
C GLY A 67 -7.79 9.43 -4.39
N LYS A 68 -7.57 10.53 -3.70
CA LYS A 68 -6.33 10.80 -2.99
C LYS A 68 -6.31 10.08 -1.65
N VAL A 69 -5.15 9.57 -1.23
CA VAL A 69 -4.99 8.95 0.10
C VAL A 69 -4.94 10.04 1.16
N VAL A 70 -6.00 10.13 1.97
CA VAL A 70 -6.15 11.12 3.05
C VAL A 70 -5.32 10.74 4.27
N LYS A 71 -5.42 9.47 4.69
CA LYS A 71 -4.79 8.95 5.92
C LYS A 71 -4.38 7.50 5.77
N ILE A 72 -3.26 7.16 6.38
CA ILE A 72 -2.75 5.78 6.45
C ILE A 72 -2.74 5.34 7.92
N ASN A 73 -3.52 4.32 8.24
CA ASN A 73 -3.52 3.70 9.56
C ASN A 73 -2.68 2.41 9.54
N ARG A 74 -1.40 2.56 9.89
CA ARG A 74 -0.46 1.42 9.99
C ARG A 74 -0.74 0.49 11.16
N LYS A 75 -1.54 0.89 12.17
CA LYS A 75 -1.93 -0.01 13.28
C LYS A 75 -2.97 -1.03 12.82
N ARG A 76 -3.91 -0.60 11.97
CA ARG A 76 -4.98 -1.44 11.43
C ARG A 76 -4.73 -1.96 10.01
N TYR A 77 -3.58 -1.66 9.40
CA TYR A 77 -3.27 -2.01 8.00
C TYR A 77 -4.29 -1.48 6.97
N LYS A 78 -4.86 -0.29 7.23
CA LYS A 78 -5.86 0.33 6.36
C LYS A 78 -5.40 1.68 5.82
N ILE A 79 -5.82 1.98 4.59
CA ILE A 79 -5.73 3.28 3.95
C ILE A 79 -7.13 3.87 3.83
N TYR A 80 -7.22 5.20 3.92
CA TYR A 80 -8.44 5.95 3.74
C TYR A 80 -8.28 6.82 2.49
N VAL A 81 -9.24 6.67 1.59
CA VAL A 81 -9.25 7.32 0.28
C VAL A 81 -10.34 8.38 0.29
N GLU A 82 -10.06 9.52 -0.32
CA GLU A 82 -11.02 10.59 -0.52
C GLU A 82 -12.25 10.10 -1.29
N ARG A 83 -13.44 10.66 -1.02
CA ARG A 83 -14.73 10.28 -1.63
C ARG A 83 -15.15 8.80 -1.43
N VAL A 84 -14.42 8.06 -0.61
CA VAL A 84 -14.73 6.68 -0.22
C VAL A 84 -15.18 6.70 1.24
N THR A 85 -16.42 7.13 1.42
CA THR A 85 -17.07 7.29 2.71
C THR A 85 -18.31 6.41 2.82
N ARG A 86 -18.75 6.20 4.07
CA ARG A 86 -20.08 5.72 4.43
C ARG A 86 -20.73 6.75 5.34
N GLU A 87 -22.03 6.93 5.21
CA GLU A 87 -22.80 7.76 6.14
C GLU A 87 -23.18 6.93 7.37
N LYS A 88 -23.17 7.58 8.52
CA LYS A 88 -23.77 7.09 9.76
C LYS A 88 -25.24 7.47 9.80
N VAL A 89 -25.99 6.86 10.73
CA VAL A 89 -27.42 7.18 10.95
C VAL A 89 -27.64 8.65 11.34
N ASN A 90 -26.64 9.30 11.95
CA ASN A 90 -26.70 10.72 12.31
C ASN A 90 -26.31 11.69 11.16
N GLY A 91 -26.14 11.20 9.92
CA GLY A 91 -25.77 12.01 8.75
C GLY A 91 -24.28 12.32 8.61
N GLU A 92 -23.44 11.97 9.59
CA GLU A 92 -21.99 12.21 9.50
C GLU A 92 -21.33 11.21 8.55
N SER A 93 -20.45 11.69 7.67
CA SER A 93 -19.69 10.83 6.74
C SER A 93 -18.38 10.36 7.36
N THR A 94 -18.06 9.07 7.20
CA THR A 94 -16.82 8.46 7.68
C THR A 94 -16.11 7.67 6.61
N PHE A 95 -14.77 7.74 6.58
CA PHE A 95 -13.98 7.04 5.58
C PHE A 95 -14.00 5.51 5.79
N ILE A 96 -14.18 4.79 4.68
CA ILE A 96 -14.08 3.33 4.68
C ILE A 96 -12.61 2.91 4.61
N GLY A 97 -12.20 2.01 5.50
CA GLY A 97 -10.83 1.50 5.55
C GLY A 97 -10.56 0.41 4.51
N ILE A 98 -9.70 0.70 3.53
CA ILE A 98 -9.34 -0.22 2.46
C ILE A 98 -7.94 -0.80 2.71
N HIS A 99 -7.71 -2.06 2.33
CA HIS A 99 -6.37 -2.66 2.40
C HIS A 99 -5.54 -2.25 1.17
N PRO A 100 -4.28 -1.80 1.31
CA PRO A 100 -3.48 -1.26 0.20
C PRO A 100 -3.20 -2.25 -0.95
N SER A 101 -3.29 -3.57 -0.70
CA SER A 101 -3.15 -4.58 -1.76
C SER A 101 -4.30 -4.61 -2.75
N ASN A 102 -5.46 -4.05 -2.38
CA ASN A 102 -6.69 -4.05 -3.19
C ASN A 102 -6.79 -2.79 -4.08
N VAL A 103 -5.70 -2.04 -4.14
CA VAL A 103 -5.62 -0.71 -4.71
C VAL A 103 -4.40 -0.66 -5.63
N VAL A 104 -4.45 0.22 -6.63
CA VAL A 104 -3.35 0.53 -7.54
C VAL A 104 -3.03 2.02 -7.42
N LEU A 105 -1.75 2.36 -7.36
CA LEU A 105 -1.28 3.74 -7.38
C LEU A 105 -1.36 4.29 -8.81
N THR A 106 -2.07 5.40 -8.99
CA THR A 106 -2.25 6.09 -10.28
C THR A 106 -1.33 7.30 -10.41
N LYS A 107 -1.21 8.12 -9.35
CA LYS A 107 -0.21 9.21 -9.26
C LYS A 107 0.58 9.12 -7.95
N LEU A 108 1.87 9.44 -8.04
CA LEU A 108 2.79 9.36 -6.90
C LEU A 108 3.15 10.75 -6.40
N LYS A 109 3.12 10.95 -5.07
CA LYS A 109 3.78 12.10 -4.44
C LYS A 109 5.28 11.88 -4.37
N VAL A 110 6.02 12.49 -5.28
CA VAL A 110 7.48 12.36 -5.36
C VAL A 110 8.16 13.33 -4.39
N ASP A 111 8.86 12.79 -3.38
CA ASP A 111 9.79 13.52 -2.53
C ASP A 111 11.23 13.02 -2.77
N LYS A 112 12.23 13.73 -2.24
CA LYS A 112 13.66 13.36 -2.35
C LYS A 112 13.90 11.89 -1.95
N ASN A 113 13.24 11.43 -0.90
CA ASN A 113 13.41 10.06 -0.38
C ASN A 113 12.69 9.00 -1.23
N ARG A 114 11.54 9.31 -1.82
CA ARG A 114 10.80 8.40 -2.72
C ARG A 114 11.50 8.28 -4.05
N LYS A 115 12.09 9.38 -4.56
CA LYS A 115 12.96 9.35 -5.74
C LYS A 115 14.12 8.38 -5.52
N LYS A 116 14.86 8.50 -4.40
CA LYS A 116 15.90 7.53 -4.01
C LYS A 116 15.41 6.07 -3.95
N ILE A 117 14.18 5.83 -3.48
CA ILE A 117 13.60 4.48 -3.43
C ILE A 117 13.29 3.95 -4.83
N LEU A 118 12.78 4.81 -5.70
CA LEU A 118 12.47 4.49 -7.10
C LEU A 118 13.76 4.17 -7.84
N ASP A 119 14.76 5.05 -7.77
CA ASP A 119 16.06 4.89 -8.45
C ASP A 119 16.75 3.58 -8.03
N ARG A 120 16.82 3.32 -6.71
CA ARG A 120 17.39 2.08 -6.16
C ARG A 120 16.66 0.81 -6.62
N LYS A 121 15.35 0.88 -6.81
CA LYS A 121 14.56 -0.28 -7.26
C LYS A 121 14.66 -0.48 -8.77
N ALA A 122 14.74 0.60 -9.55
CA ALA A 122 14.91 0.56 -10.99
C ALA A 122 16.28 -0.03 -11.38
N ALA A 123 17.34 0.30 -10.64
CA ALA A 123 18.69 -0.22 -10.89
C ALA A 123 18.84 -1.74 -10.71
N LYS A 124 17.87 -2.41 -10.07
CA LYS A 124 17.93 -3.84 -9.74
C LYS A 124 17.37 -4.75 -10.84
N GLU A 125 16.91 -4.19 -11.96
CA GLU A 125 16.44 -4.96 -13.12
C GLU A 125 17.55 -5.34 -14.10
N ASN A 126 18.82 -5.09 -13.73
CA ASN A 126 19.99 -5.79 -14.27
C ASN A 126 20.47 -6.81 -13.23
#